data_AF-G0QMV5-F1
#
_entry.id   AF-G0QMV5-F1
#
_cell.length_a   1.000
_cell.length_b   1.000
_cell.length_c   1.000
_cell.angle_alpha   90.00
_cell.angle_beta   90.00
_cell.angle_gamma   90.00
#
_symmetry.space_group_name_H-M   'P 1'
#
loop_
_entity.id
_entity.type
_entity.pdbx_description
1 polymer ?
#
loop_
_entity_poly.entity_id
_entity_poly.type
_entity_poly.pdbx_seq_one_letter_code
_entity_poly.pdbx_strand_id
1 'polypeptide(L)'
;VHRCGFIVSGTNGAIHVTRCNTYKLLGGYDVCGKNCVLQNTFRSNLPVYQYKIEFQYIMIDQWDDKVENITINGVIAQTLQKDTTASTSLCGGPTNEKIQKVEIYYQTSERIINVTFSNNLNLDASIQSFGINELIVTGFQCMSQCAQCTDHTSCDLCNPGFFYNDSQCINSCPGRKFENAVSRTCDDCNNRCASCSDAINCDSCFENRVSQQCICPQYSYDPNAFDQACIICSTFSTGCATCSATECLTCIAPQYFQLNQNKQCDSCLNIT
;
A
#
# COMPACT_ATOMS: atom_id res chain seq x y z
N VAL A 1 -10.79 1.15 -27.58
CA VAL A 1 -12.09 0.47 -27.48
C VAL A 1 -11.88 -0.91 -26.84
N HIS A 2 -11.91 -1.02 -25.51
CA HIS A 2 -11.90 -2.34 -24.87
C HIS A 2 -13.28 -2.96 -25.08
N ARG A 3 -13.36 -4.09 -25.78
CA ARG A 3 -14.59 -4.87 -25.85
C ARG A 3 -14.86 -5.41 -24.45
N CYS A 4 -15.81 -4.84 -23.73
CA CYS A 4 -16.47 -5.49 -22.60
C CYS A 4 -17.29 -6.66 -23.14
N GLY A 5 -16.63 -7.75 -23.51
CA GLY A 5 -17.30 -8.96 -23.95
C GLY A 5 -17.29 -9.94 -22.80
N PHE A 6 -18.46 -10.20 -22.22
CA PHE A 6 -18.63 -11.45 -21.49
C PHE A 6 -18.34 -12.61 -22.45
N ILE A 7 -17.63 -13.60 -21.96
CA ILE A 7 -17.61 -14.93 -22.54
C ILE A 7 -18.87 -15.61 -22.02
N VAL A 8 -19.78 -15.92 -22.95
CA VAL A 8 -21.04 -16.59 -22.67
C VAL A 8 -21.00 -17.94 -23.37
N SER A 9 -21.20 -19.02 -22.62
CA SER A 9 -21.21 -20.38 -23.15
C SER A 9 -22.37 -21.19 -22.60
N GLY A 10 -22.72 -22.29 -23.27
CA GLY A 10 -23.80 -23.18 -22.83
C GLY A 10 -25.21 -22.57 -22.90
N THR A 11 -25.42 -21.53 -23.71
CA THR A 11 -26.75 -20.92 -23.89
C THR A 11 -27.65 -21.70 -24.82
N ASN A 12 -28.95 -21.62 -24.59
CA ASN A 12 -29.95 -21.97 -25.58
C ASN A 12 -30.10 -20.80 -26.58
N GLY A 13 -29.71 -21.03 -27.82
CA GLY A 13 -29.77 -20.02 -28.89
C GLY A 13 -28.58 -19.05 -28.95
N ALA A 14 -28.62 -18.17 -29.97
CA ALA A 14 -27.55 -17.22 -30.30
C ALA A 14 -27.71 -15.83 -29.65
N ILE A 15 -28.83 -15.58 -28.97
CA ILE A 15 -29.11 -14.33 -28.27
C ILE A 15 -28.73 -14.51 -26.80
N HIS A 16 -27.78 -13.71 -26.33
CA HIS A 16 -27.29 -13.79 -24.94
C HIS A 16 -27.92 -12.74 -24.02
N VAL A 17 -28.78 -11.87 -24.54
CA VAL A 17 -29.41 -10.79 -23.77
C VAL A 17 -30.91 -10.84 -23.95
N THR A 18 -31.63 -11.03 -22.86
CA THR A 18 -33.10 -11.12 -22.85
C THR A 18 -33.72 -9.95 -22.08
N ARG A 19 -35.04 -9.84 -22.19
CA ARG A 19 -35.85 -8.95 -21.35
C ARG A 19 -36.74 -9.78 -20.46
N CYS A 20 -36.73 -9.48 -19.17
CA CYS A 20 -37.62 -10.03 -18.16
C CYS A 20 -38.40 -8.86 -17.55
N ASN A 21 -39.60 -8.58 -18.05
CA ASN A 21 -40.33 -7.35 -17.77
C ASN A 21 -39.45 -6.10 -18.05
N THR A 22 -39.23 -5.22 -17.06
CA THR A 22 -38.38 -4.03 -17.16
C THR A 22 -36.88 -4.33 -17.11
N TYR A 23 -36.48 -5.55 -16.72
CA TYR A 23 -35.09 -5.93 -16.57
C TYR A 23 -34.49 -6.38 -17.90
N LYS A 24 -33.29 -5.88 -18.20
CA LYS A 24 -32.47 -6.35 -19.31
C LYS A 24 -31.36 -7.24 -18.75
N LEU A 25 -31.40 -8.52 -19.10
CA LEU A 25 -30.54 -9.54 -18.50
C LEU A 25 -29.49 -10.02 -19.50
N LEU A 26 -28.26 -10.19 -19.03
CA LEU A 26 -27.33 -11.13 -19.67
C LEU A 26 -27.73 -12.55 -19.23
N GLY A 27 -27.99 -13.42 -20.19
CA GLY A 27 -28.73 -14.66 -19.98
C GLY A 27 -30.24 -14.41 -19.95
N GLY A 28 -30.93 -15.00 -18.98
CA GLY A 28 -32.36 -14.90 -18.71
C GLY A 28 -33.17 -16.07 -19.27
N TYR A 29 -34.49 -15.89 -19.27
CA TYR A 29 -35.47 -16.95 -19.59
C TYR A 29 -35.17 -17.61 -20.93
N ASP A 30 -35.17 -18.95 -20.92
CA ASP A 30 -34.92 -19.79 -22.10
C ASP A 30 -33.58 -19.54 -22.80
N VAL A 31 -32.63 -18.88 -22.14
CA VAL A 31 -31.28 -18.61 -22.67
C VAL A 31 -30.21 -19.21 -21.78
N CYS A 32 -30.18 -18.87 -20.49
CA CYS A 32 -29.17 -19.39 -19.56
C CYS A 32 -29.79 -20.36 -18.56
N GLY A 33 -29.78 -21.65 -18.91
CA GLY A 33 -30.18 -22.75 -18.03
C GLY A 33 -29.01 -23.66 -17.67
N LYS A 34 -29.24 -24.98 -17.64
CA LYS A 34 -28.19 -25.98 -17.39
C LYS A 34 -26.97 -25.75 -18.29
N ASN A 35 -25.77 -25.85 -17.71
CA ASN A 35 -24.48 -25.64 -18.36
C ASN A 35 -24.18 -24.20 -18.87
N CYS A 36 -25.10 -23.23 -18.74
CA CYS A 36 -24.76 -21.85 -19.08
C CYS A 36 -23.69 -21.32 -18.11
N VAL A 37 -22.65 -20.72 -18.67
CA VAL A 37 -21.59 -20.02 -17.93
C VAL A 37 -21.48 -18.60 -18.45
N LEU A 38 -21.53 -17.63 -17.54
CA LEU A 38 -21.22 -16.23 -17.83
C LEU A 38 -19.87 -15.92 -17.20
N GLN A 39 -18.93 -15.43 -17.98
CA GLN A 39 -17.58 -15.15 -17.50
C GLN A 39 -17.08 -13.82 -18.04
N ASN A 40 -16.38 -13.05 -17.20
CA ASN A 40 -15.67 -11.88 -17.65
C ASN A 40 -14.39 -11.65 -16.84
N THR A 41 -13.41 -11.00 -17.46
CA THR A 41 -12.14 -10.65 -16.84
C THR A 41 -12.08 -9.14 -16.67
N PHE A 42 -11.87 -8.70 -15.44
CA PHE A 42 -11.74 -7.30 -15.07
C PHE A 42 -10.30 -6.99 -14.75
N ARG A 43 -9.86 -5.79 -15.14
CA ARG A 43 -8.49 -5.34 -14.91
C ARG A 43 -8.46 -3.93 -14.33
N SER A 44 -7.78 -3.78 -13.20
CA SER A 44 -7.37 -2.46 -12.70
C SER A 44 -6.10 -2.00 -13.41
N ASN A 45 -6.05 -0.70 -13.74
CA ASN A 45 -4.84 -0.08 -14.27
C ASN A 45 -3.81 0.19 -13.17
N LEU A 46 -4.28 0.44 -11.94
CA LEU A 46 -3.46 0.75 -10.78
C LEU A 46 -3.39 -0.46 -9.82
N PRO A 47 -2.36 -0.56 -8.97
CA PRO A 47 -2.32 -1.51 -7.87
C PRO A 47 -3.57 -1.41 -7.00
N VAL A 48 -4.07 -2.55 -6.55
CA VAL A 48 -5.30 -2.69 -5.76
C VAL A 48 -5.03 -3.56 -4.54
N TYR A 49 -5.90 -3.47 -3.55
CA TYR A 49 -5.94 -4.40 -2.41
C TYR A 49 -7.26 -5.16 -2.32
N GLN A 50 -8.29 -4.73 -3.08
CA GLN A 50 -9.62 -5.31 -3.01
C GLN A 50 -10.45 -5.02 -4.27
N TYR A 51 -11.43 -5.87 -4.57
CA TYR A 51 -12.56 -5.57 -5.45
C TYR A 51 -13.89 -5.64 -4.69
N LYS A 52 -14.84 -4.76 -5.04
CA LYS A 52 -16.27 -4.92 -4.73
C LYS A 52 -16.99 -5.26 -6.04
N ILE A 53 -17.73 -6.37 -6.03
CA ILE A 53 -18.53 -6.85 -7.16
C ILE A 53 -19.99 -6.76 -6.77
N GLU A 54 -20.78 -6.01 -7.54
CA GLU A 54 -22.19 -5.74 -7.28
C GLU A 54 -23.00 -6.11 -8.50
N PHE A 55 -24.11 -6.83 -8.33
CA PHE A 55 -25.03 -7.16 -9.41
C PHE A 55 -26.40 -7.53 -8.84
N GLN A 56 -27.41 -7.59 -9.70
CA GLN A 56 -28.61 -8.34 -9.39
C GLN A 56 -28.61 -9.66 -10.16
N TYR A 57 -28.97 -10.70 -9.45
CA TYR A 57 -29.11 -12.05 -9.97
C TYR A 57 -30.59 -12.40 -9.96
N ILE A 58 -31.12 -12.82 -11.10
CA ILE A 58 -32.51 -13.21 -11.25
C ILE A 58 -32.56 -14.71 -11.47
N MET A 59 -33.11 -15.41 -10.50
CA MET A 59 -33.43 -16.84 -10.57
C MET A 59 -34.83 -16.98 -11.15
N ILE A 60 -34.90 -17.54 -12.35
CA ILE A 60 -36.12 -17.61 -13.16
C ILE A 60 -36.72 -19.00 -13.05
N ASP A 61 -38.03 -19.02 -12.87
CA ASP A 61 -38.84 -20.23 -12.78
C ASP A 61 -38.39 -21.23 -11.70
N GLN A 62 -38.36 -22.53 -11.98
CA GLN A 62 -38.18 -23.55 -10.94
C GLN A 62 -36.70 -23.73 -10.61
N TRP A 63 -36.38 -23.94 -9.33
CA TRP A 63 -34.98 -24.10 -8.91
C TRP A 63 -34.79 -25.25 -7.94
N ASP A 64 -35.82 -25.83 -7.31
CA ASP A 64 -35.78 -27.13 -6.59
C ASP A 64 -34.45 -27.43 -5.85
N ASP A 65 -34.05 -26.54 -4.92
CA ASP A 65 -32.81 -26.61 -4.13
C ASP A 65 -31.49 -26.57 -4.93
N LYS A 66 -31.54 -26.09 -6.17
CA LYS A 66 -30.37 -25.79 -7.00
C LYS A 66 -29.70 -24.49 -6.57
N VAL A 67 -28.43 -24.41 -6.92
CA VAL A 67 -27.54 -23.35 -6.48
C VAL A 67 -26.79 -22.77 -7.67
N GLU A 68 -26.51 -21.48 -7.56
CA GLU A 68 -25.52 -20.79 -8.38
C GLU A 68 -24.25 -20.60 -7.54
N ASN A 69 -23.09 -20.92 -8.12
CA ASN A 69 -21.80 -20.55 -7.55
C ASN A 69 -21.18 -19.43 -8.39
N ILE A 70 -20.95 -18.29 -7.75
CA ILE A 70 -20.14 -17.21 -8.28
C ILE A 70 -18.72 -17.45 -7.79
N THR A 71 -17.80 -17.58 -8.73
CA THR A 71 -16.38 -17.74 -8.44
C THR A 71 -15.59 -16.53 -8.89
N ILE A 72 -14.56 -16.19 -8.12
CA ILE A 72 -13.56 -15.19 -8.47
C ILE A 72 -12.21 -15.92 -8.51
N ASN A 73 -11.55 -15.88 -9.67
CA ASN A 73 -10.33 -16.63 -9.94
C ASN A 73 -10.47 -18.15 -9.65
N GLY A 74 -11.66 -18.70 -9.90
CA GLY A 74 -11.98 -20.12 -9.66
C GLY A 74 -12.30 -20.50 -8.21
N VAL A 75 -12.20 -19.56 -7.26
CA VAL A 75 -12.59 -19.76 -5.86
C VAL A 75 -14.03 -19.31 -5.66
N ILE A 76 -14.87 -20.12 -5.01
CA ILE A 76 -16.26 -19.75 -4.70
C ILE A 76 -16.27 -18.54 -3.78
N ALA A 77 -16.83 -17.44 -4.26
CA ALA A 77 -16.97 -16.19 -3.54
C ALA A 77 -18.38 -15.99 -2.98
N GLN A 78 -19.38 -16.59 -3.63
CA GLN A 78 -20.78 -16.56 -3.19
C GLN A 78 -21.53 -17.76 -3.75
N THR A 79 -22.44 -18.31 -2.95
CA THR A 79 -23.45 -19.29 -3.40
C THR A 79 -24.83 -18.69 -3.24
N LEU A 80 -25.63 -18.75 -4.30
CA LEU A 80 -27.02 -18.27 -4.30
C LEU A 80 -27.97 -19.45 -4.46
N GLN A 81 -29.14 -19.34 -3.85
CA GLN A 81 -30.22 -20.32 -3.93
C GLN A 81 -31.55 -19.60 -3.98
N LYS A 82 -32.54 -20.22 -4.63
CA LYS A 82 -33.88 -19.68 -4.68
C LYS A 82 -34.65 -20.06 -3.41
N ASP A 83 -34.87 -19.08 -2.54
CA ASP A 83 -35.68 -19.27 -1.34
C ASP A 83 -37.20 -19.23 -1.62
N THR A 84 -38.00 -19.54 -0.60
CA THR A 84 -39.48 -19.57 -0.68
C THR A 84 -40.13 -18.18 -0.74
N THR A 85 -39.36 -17.09 -0.65
CA THR A 85 -39.90 -15.72 -0.66
C THR A 85 -40.07 -15.15 -2.08
N ALA A 86 -39.81 -15.97 -3.10
CA ALA A 86 -40.10 -15.66 -4.49
C ALA A 86 -41.59 -15.33 -4.68
N SER A 87 -41.90 -14.06 -4.92
CA SER A 87 -43.27 -13.52 -4.91
C SER A 87 -43.65 -12.76 -6.18
N THR A 88 -42.73 -12.62 -7.13
CA THR A 88 -42.92 -11.83 -8.35
C THR A 88 -42.88 -12.71 -9.59
N SER A 89 -43.95 -12.75 -10.38
CA SER A 89 -43.92 -13.29 -11.73
C SER A 89 -43.50 -12.17 -12.70
N LEU A 90 -42.30 -12.29 -13.26
CA LEU A 90 -41.64 -11.29 -14.10
C LEU A 90 -41.49 -11.77 -15.54
N CYS A 91 -41.12 -13.03 -15.77
CA CYS A 91 -41.00 -13.60 -17.11
C CYS A 91 -40.90 -15.12 -17.07
N GLY A 92 -41.22 -15.76 -18.20
CA GLY A 92 -41.10 -17.20 -18.35
C GLY A 92 -42.37 -17.96 -17.99
N GLY A 93 -42.22 -18.99 -17.17
CA GLY A 93 -43.28 -19.89 -16.74
C GLY A 93 -44.18 -19.33 -15.62
N PRO A 94 -45.01 -20.19 -15.00
CA PRO A 94 -46.01 -19.78 -14.01
C PRO A 94 -45.43 -19.55 -12.60
N THR A 95 -44.13 -19.79 -12.40
CA THR A 95 -43.50 -19.71 -11.09
C THR A 95 -42.86 -18.35 -10.86
N ASN A 96 -42.89 -17.86 -9.62
CA ASN A 96 -42.35 -16.54 -9.31
C ASN A 96 -40.82 -16.53 -9.37
N GLU A 97 -40.23 -15.51 -9.97
CA GLU A 97 -38.80 -15.22 -9.94
C GLU A 97 -38.34 -14.77 -8.55
N LYS A 98 -37.05 -14.97 -8.28
CA LYS A 98 -36.34 -14.34 -7.16
C LYS A 98 -35.27 -13.41 -7.71
N ILE A 99 -35.36 -12.14 -7.36
CA ILE A 99 -34.28 -11.17 -7.57
C ILE A 99 -33.46 -11.09 -6.29
N GLN A 100 -32.16 -11.31 -6.41
CA GLN A 100 -31.21 -11.15 -5.31
C GLN A 100 -30.15 -10.12 -5.70
N LYS A 101 -30.05 -9.05 -4.90
CA LYS A 101 -28.93 -8.13 -4.99
C LYS A 101 -27.73 -8.75 -4.26
N VAL A 102 -26.59 -8.78 -4.92
CA VAL A 102 -25.38 -9.44 -4.42
C VAL A 102 -24.26 -8.41 -4.35
N GLU A 103 -23.57 -8.39 -3.22
CA GLU A 103 -22.37 -7.59 -2.99
C GLU A 103 -21.26 -8.51 -2.47
N ILE A 104 -20.15 -8.60 -3.20
CA ILE A 104 -19.00 -9.44 -2.85
C ILE A 104 -17.79 -8.52 -2.63
N TYR A 105 -17.14 -8.67 -1.47
CA TYR A 105 -15.90 -8.00 -1.13
C TYR A 105 -14.75 -9.02 -1.25
N TYR A 106 -13.92 -8.89 -2.27
CA TYR A 106 -12.84 -9.83 -2.57
C TYR A 106 -11.47 -9.18 -2.35
N GLN A 107 -10.75 -9.61 -1.31
CA GLN A 107 -9.41 -9.12 -0.97
C GLN A 107 -8.37 -9.75 -1.88
N THR A 108 -7.62 -8.93 -2.62
CA THR A 108 -6.54 -9.39 -3.50
C THR A 108 -5.65 -8.24 -3.95
N SER A 109 -4.36 -8.50 -4.13
CA SER A 109 -3.43 -7.58 -4.79
C SER A 109 -3.35 -7.79 -6.31
N GLU A 110 -4.05 -8.79 -6.84
CA GLU A 110 -4.07 -9.07 -8.26
C GLU A 110 -4.83 -8.00 -9.04
N ARG A 111 -4.18 -7.41 -10.03
CA ARG A 111 -4.81 -6.40 -10.90
C ARG A 111 -5.77 -6.98 -11.92
N ILE A 112 -5.84 -8.30 -12.05
CA ILE A 112 -6.72 -8.98 -12.99
C ILE A 112 -7.52 -10.00 -12.18
N ILE A 113 -8.85 -9.92 -12.27
CA ILE A 113 -9.74 -10.92 -11.69
C ILE A 113 -10.65 -11.48 -12.76
N ASN A 114 -10.96 -12.77 -12.65
CA ASN A 114 -11.94 -13.45 -13.48
C ASN A 114 -13.17 -13.77 -12.65
N VAL A 115 -14.32 -13.21 -13.03
CA VAL A 115 -15.61 -13.48 -12.38
C VAL A 115 -16.38 -14.45 -13.26
N THR A 116 -16.78 -15.58 -12.68
CA THR A 116 -17.54 -16.63 -13.36
C THR A 116 -18.82 -16.94 -12.60
N PHE A 117 -19.94 -16.92 -13.32
CA PHE A 117 -21.26 -17.36 -12.88
C PHE A 117 -21.47 -18.77 -13.44
N SER A 118 -21.63 -19.76 -12.56
CA SER A 118 -21.84 -21.17 -12.91
C SER A 118 -22.91 -21.80 -12.04
N ASN A 119 -23.72 -22.67 -12.64
CA ASN A 119 -24.87 -23.30 -11.99
C ASN A 119 -24.78 -24.82 -11.95
N ASN A 120 -25.62 -25.44 -11.13
CA ASN A 120 -25.91 -26.87 -11.15
C ASN A 120 -27.36 -27.19 -11.58
N LEU A 121 -27.99 -26.32 -12.36
CA LEU A 121 -29.32 -26.55 -12.93
C LEU A 121 -29.28 -27.80 -13.80
N ASN A 122 -30.39 -28.55 -13.82
CA ASN A 122 -30.44 -29.86 -14.48
C ASN A 122 -31.62 -30.01 -15.44
N LEU A 123 -32.53 -29.04 -15.49
CA LEU A 123 -33.62 -29.00 -16.47
C LEU A 123 -33.33 -28.02 -17.60
N ASP A 124 -34.21 -28.00 -18.59
CA ASP A 124 -34.08 -27.13 -19.76
C ASP A 124 -34.26 -25.66 -19.39
N ALA A 125 -33.65 -24.77 -20.19
CA ALA A 125 -33.61 -23.33 -19.93
C ALA A 125 -35.00 -22.67 -19.89
N SER A 126 -36.01 -23.29 -20.52
CA SER A 126 -37.41 -22.84 -20.45
C SER A 126 -38.11 -23.20 -19.13
N ILE A 127 -37.48 -24.01 -18.27
CA ILE A 127 -38.00 -24.44 -16.97
C ILE A 127 -37.13 -23.92 -15.81
N GLN A 128 -35.80 -23.93 -15.99
CA GLN A 128 -34.85 -23.43 -15.00
C GLN A 128 -33.81 -22.56 -15.69
N SER A 129 -33.83 -21.27 -15.38
CA SER A 129 -32.88 -20.32 -15.96
C SER A 129 -32.49 -19.22 -15.00
N PHE A 130 -31.48 -18.47 -15.40
CA PHE A 130 -30.98 -17.31 -14.66
C PHE A 130 -30.53 -16.20 -15.58
N GLY A 131 -30.46 -14.99 -15.05
CA GLY A 131 -29.79 -13.89 -15.70
C GLY A 131 -29.22 -12.89 -14.70
N ILE A 132 -28.27 -12.09 -15.16
CA ILE A 132 -27.67 -11.02 -14.36
C ILE A 132 -27.91 -9.66 -15.01
N ASN A 133 -28.02 -8.63 -14.19
CA ASN A 133 -28.04 -7.23 -14.62
C ASN A 133 -27.26 -6.35 -13.64
N GLU A 134 -27.00 -5.12 -14.08
CA GLU A 134 -26.37 -4.07 -13.26
C GLU A 134 -25.03 -4.51 -12.63
N LEU A 135 -24.23 -5.32 -13.35
CA LEU A 135 -22.91 -5.71 -12.87
C LEU A 135 -21.98 -4.49 -12.82
N ILE A 136 -21.53 -4.15 -11.62
CA ILE A 136 -20.55 -3.12 -11.31
C ILE A 136 -19.38 -3.80 -10.61
N VAL A 137 -18.16 -3.52 -11.07
CA VAL A 137 -16.92 -4.00 -10.45
C VAL A 137 -16.08 -2.79 -10.09
N THR A 138 -15.84 -2.59 -8.80
CA THR A 138 -15.06 -1.49 -8.25
C THR A 138 -13.75 -2.02 -7.68
N GLY A 139 -12.61 -1.60 -8.23
CA GLY A 139 -11.29 -1.91 -7.66
C GLY A 139 -10.87 -0.83 -6.66
N PHE A 140 -10.54 -1.21 -5.44
CA PHE A 140 -9.99 -0.31 -4.43
C PHE A 140 -8.48 -0.28 -4.57
N GLN A 141 -7.96 0.89 -4.88
CA GLN A 141 -6.58 1.10 -5.30
C GLN A 141 -5.69 1.44 -4.12
N CYS A 142 -4.42 1.07 -4.24
CA CYS A 142 -3.39 1.58 -3.34
C CYS A 142 -3.23 3.09 -3.52
N MET A 143 -2.64 3.74 -2.51
CA MET A 143 -2.28 5.15 -2.62
C MET A 143 -1.28 5.44 -3.74
N SER A 144 -1.15 6.71 -4.11
CA SER A 144 -0.22 7.14 -5.16
C SER A 144 1.21 6.67 -4.88
N GLN A 145 1.88 6.20 -5.94
CA GLN A 145 3.25 5.67 -5.89
C GLN A 145 3.46 4.41 -5.04
N CYS A 146 2.38 3.76 -4.63
CA CYS A 146 2.43 2.48 -3.95
C CYS A 146 2.28 1.31 -4.94
N ALA A 147 3.20 0.35 -4.86
CA ALA A 147 3.19 -0.87 -5.69
C ALA A 147 2.39 -2.01 -5.04
N GLN A 148 2.40 -2.11 -3.71
CA GLN A 148 1.67 -3.12 -2.94
C GLN A 148 1.15 -2.51 -1.63
N CYS A 149 -0.11 -2.80 -1.31
CA CYS A 149 -0.77 -2.33 -0.11
C CYS A 149 -1.80 -3.35 0.39
N THR A 150 -2.17 -3.25 1.66
CA THR A 150 -3.30 -3.96 2.27
C THR A 150 -4.53 -3.07 2.48
N ASP A 151 -4.35 -1.74 2.40
CA ASP A 151 -5.40 -0.73 2.50
C ASP A 151 -5.08 0.52 1.64
N HIS A 152 -5.93 1.54 1.69
CA HIS A 152 -5.75 2.78 0.91
C HIS A 152 -4.80 3.81 1.57
N THR A 153 -4.48 3.65 2.85
CA THR A 153 -3.74 4.62 3.68
C THR A 153 -2.28 4.25 3.92
N SER A 154 -1.95 2.96 3.82
CA SER A 154 -0.60 2.42 4.02
C SER A 154 -0.02 1.89 2.72
N CYS A 155 1.30 1.80 2.67
CA CYS A 155 2.00 1.17 1.56
C CYS A 155 3.03 0.18 2.08
N ASP A 156 2.86 -1.08 1.69
CA ASP A 156 3.80 -2.14 2.04
C ASP A 156 5.06 -2.06 1.18
N LEU A 157 4.93 -1.51 -0.03
CA LEU A 157 6.02 -1.42 -1.00
C LEU A 157 5.82 -0.29 -1.99
N CYS A 158 6.68 0.73 -1.96
CA CYS A 158 6.64 1.83 -2.92
C CYS A 158 7.07 1.39 -4.33
N ASN A 159 6.64 2.10 -5.36
CA ASN A 159 7.13 1.89 -6.73
C ASN A 159 8.66 2.04 -6.81
N PRO A 160 9.33 1.39 -7.78
CA PRO A 160 10.76 1.63 -8.03
C PRO A 160 11.05 3.13 -8.19
N GLY A 161 12.09 3.63 -7.51
CA GLY A 161 12.43 5.06 -7.46
C GLY A 161 11.68 5.88 -6.41
N PHE A 162 10.82 5.24 -5.59
CA PHE A 162 10.16 5.84 -4.45
C PHE A 162 10.49 5.09 -3.15
N PHE A 163 10.44 5.81 -2.04
CA PHE A 163 10.77 5.36 -0.70
C PHE A 163 9.64 5.71 0.25
N TYR A 164 9.27 4.77 1.12
CA TYR A 164 8.24 4.99 2.12
C TYR A 164 8.76 5.88 3.25
N ASN A 165 8.06 6.99 3.50
CA ASN A 165 8.30 7.90 4.61
C ASN A 165 6.96 8.41 5.13
N ASP A 166 6.67 8.17 6.42
CA ASP A 166 5.51 8.73 7.14
C ASP A 166 4.18 8.64 6.36
N SER A 167 3.84 7.42 5.92
CA SER A 167 2.62 7.11 5.15
C SER A 167 2.60 7.65 3.72
N GLN A 168 3.73 8.01 3.14
CA GLN A 168 3.83 8.42 1.74
C GLN A 168 5.00 7.75 1.03
N CYS A 169 4.83 7.47 -0.26
CA CYS A 169 5.92 7.08 -1.14
C CYS A 169 6.48 8.35 -1.82
N ILE A 170 7.69 8.75 -1.45
CA ILE A 170 8.38 9.95 -1.93
C ILE A 170 9.62 9.59 -2.73
N ASN A 171 10.08 10.46 -3.64
CA ASN A 171 11.21 10.18 -4.54
C ASN A 171 12.58 10.60 -3.99
N SER A 172 12.61 11.28 -2.84
CA SER A 172 13.84 11.64 -2.13
C SER A 172 13.55 11.74 -0.64
N CYS A 173 14.40 11.13 0.19
CA CYS A 173 14.20 11.13 1.63
C CYS A 173 14.45 12.51 2.24
N PRO A 174 13.68 12.91 3.27
CA PRO A 174 13.91 14.16 3.98
C PRO A 174 15.26 14.13 4.71
N GLY A 175 15.71 15.31 5.16
CA GLY A 175 16.94 15.42 5.94
C GLY A 175 16.96 14.49 7.15
N ARG A 176 18.17 14.02 7.50
CA ARG A 176 18.42 13.01 8.54
C ARG A 176 17.90 11.60 8.23
N LYS A 177 17.48 11.34 6.99
CA LYS A 177 17.19 10.00 6.49
C LYS A 177 17.96 9.73 5.20
N PHE A 178 18.21 8.47 4.90
CA PHE A 178 18.81 8.03 3.65
C PHE A 178 17.91 7.03 2.91
N GLU A 179 18.16 6.90 1.62
CA GLU A 179 17.41 6.05 0.71
C GLU A 179 17.84 4.59 0.83
N ASN A 180 17.06 3.76 1.53
CA ASN A 180 17.33 2.32 1.57
C ASN A 180 16.72 1.65 0.33
N ALA A 181 17.56 1.37 -0.66
CA ALA A 181 17.14 0.76 -1.93
C ALA A 181 16.64 -0.69 -1.79
N VAL A 182 17.01 -1.40 -0.71
CA VAL A 182 16.60 -2.80 -0.48
C VAL A 182 15.16 -2.86 0.02
N SER A 183 14.85 -2.09 1.07
CA SER A 183 13.51 -2.02 1.66
C SER A 183 12.60 -1.02 0.95
N ARG A 184 13.13 -0.12 0.12
CA ARG A 184 12.42 1.05 -0.44
C ARG A 184 11.77 1.91 0.65
N THR A 185 12.55 2.21 1.68
CA THR A 185 12.15 3.06 2.82
C THR A 185 13.14 4.20 3.02
N CYS A 186 12.68 5.27 3.64
CA CYS A 186 13.56 6.30 4.19
C CYS A 186 13.96 5.90 5.60
N ASP A 187 15.20 5.44 5.74
CA ASP A 187 15.73 4.97 7.01
C ASP A 187 16.50 6.10 7.70
N ASP A 188 16.43 6.13 9.03
CA ASP A 188 17.09 7.17 9.81
C ASP A 188 18.61 7.07 9.69
N CYS A 189 19.24 8.24 9.53
CA CYS A 189 20.68 8.36 9.70
C CYS A 189 21.10 8.00 11.13
N ASN A 190 22.39 7.72 11.31
CA ASN A 190 22.99 7.78 12.64
C ASN A 190 22.64 9.13 13.30
N ASN A 191 22.29 9.10 14.60
CA ASN A 191 21.81 10.28 15.31
C ASN A 191 22.81 11.45 15.36
N ARG A 192 24.08 11.20 15.06
CA ARG A 192 25.16 12.20 14.97
C ARG A 192 25.21 12.95 13.64
N CYS A 193 24.56 12.43 12.59
CA CYS A 193 24.65 12.98 11.25
C CYS A 193 23.60 14.06 11.00
N ALA A 194 24.00 15.11 10.28
CA ALA A 194 23.07 16.06 9.67
C ALA A 194 22.50 15.48 8.36
N SER A 195 23.34 14.80 7.58
CA SER A 195 22.95 13.99 6.41
C SER A 195 23.81 12.73 6.30
N CYS A 196 23.27 11.71 5.65
CA CYS A 196 23.96 10.45 5.43
C CYS A 196 23.48 9.78 4.15
N SER A 197 24.30 8.87 3.62
CA SER A 197 23.97 7.98 2.51
C SER A 197 23.81 6.53 2.97
N ASP A 198 24.16 6.23 4.22
CA ASP A 198 24.02 4.93 4.87
C ASP A 198 23.77 5.09 6.39
N ALA A 199 23.42 4.00 7.07
CA ALA A 199 23.07 4.02 8.49
C ALA A 199 24.26 4.29 9.44
N ILE A 200 25.49 4.25 8.95
CA ILE A 200 26.73 4.24 9.74
C ILE A 200 27.49 5.55 9.59
N ASN A 201 27.74 5.99 8.36
CA ASN A 201 28.61 7.12 8.03
C ASN A 201 27.82 8.40 7.82
N CYS A 202 28.37 9.52 8.31
CA CYS A 202 27.82 10.83 8.07
C CYS A 202 28.48 11.49 6.86
N ASP A 203 27.67 11.90 5.89
CA ASP A 203 28.13 12.73 4.77
C ASP A 203 28.35 14.17 5.24
N SER A 204 27.49 14.64 6.14
CA SER A 204 27.64 15.93 6.82
C SER A 204 27.30 15.82 8.30
N CYS A 205 27.91 16.71 9.08
CA CYS A 205 27.75 16.80 10.51
C CYS A 205 27.09 18.13 10.87
N PHE A 206 26.46 18.18 12.05
CA PHE A 206 26.03 19.45 12.61
C PHE A 206 27.26 20.28 13.01
N GLU A 207 27.15 21.60 12.83
CA GLU A 207 28.13 22.58 13.30
C GLU A 207 29.57 22.30 12.81
N ASN A 208 30.57 22.41 13.69
CA ASN A 208 32.00 22.29 13.40
C ASN A 208 32.54 20.85 13.59
N ARG A 209 31.67 19.84 13.63
CA ARG A 209 32.06 18.43 13.77
C ARG A 209 32.63 17.87 12.47
N VAL A 210 33.51 16.88 12.59
CA VAL A 210 34.29 16.35 11.47
C VAL A 210 33.67 15.06 10.94
N SER A 211 33.39 15.00 9.63
CA SER A 211 32.96 13.79 8.92
C SER A 211 34.07 12.71 8.92
N GLN A 212 33.78 11.41 8.88
CA GLN A 212 32.49 10.73 8.69
C GLN A 212 31.78 10.32 9.99
N GLN A 213 32.41 10.54 11.14
CA GLN A 213 31.92 10.06 12.44
C GLN A 213 31.27 11.17 13.29
N CYS A 214 31.32 12.42 12.83
CA CYS A 214 30.85 13.62 13.51
C CYS A 214 31.40 13.76 14.93
N ILE A 215 32.69 13.49 15.06
CA ILE A 215 33.45 13.75 16.27
C ILE A 215 33.94 15.19 16.28
N CYS A 216 34.22 15.69 17.48
CA CYS A 216 34.80 17.01 17.63
C CYS A 216 36.21 17.09 17.01
N PRO A 217 36.57 18.25 16.42
CA PRO A 217 37.91 18.46 15.87
C PRO A 217 38.95 18.36 16.99
N GLN A 218 40.21 18.13 16.62
CA GLN A 218 41.30 18.08 17.59
C GLN A 218 41.38 19.38 18.41
N TYR A 219 41.76 19.26 19.68
CA TYR A 219 41.88 20.39 20.61
C TYR A 219 40.56 21.13 20.86
N SER A 220 39.49 20.36 21.11
CA SER A 220 38.20 20.91 21.46
C SER A 220 37.52 20.09 22.55
N TYR A 221 36.54 20.71 23.20
CA TYR A 221 35.66 20.10 24.19
C TYR A 221 34.34 19.66 23.51
N ASP A 222 33.94 18.40 23.75
CA ASP A 222 32.65 17.87 23.28
C ASP A 222 31.57 18.05 24.36
N PRO A 223 30.49 18.81 24.10
CA PRO A 223 29.37 18.93 25.04
C PRO A 223 28.52 17.65 25.14
N ASN A 224 28.82 16.61 24.37
CA ASN A 224 28.03 15.38 24.20
C ASN A 224 26.61 15.61 23.66
N ALA A 225 26.36 16.78 23.07
CA ALA A 225 25.18 17.11 22.28
C ALA A 225 25.59 17.22 20.81
N PHE A 226 25.20 16.24 19.99
CA PHE A 226 25.70 16.11 18.61
C PHE A 226 25.16 17.18 17.66
N ASP A 227 24.06 17.84 18.03
CA ASP A 227 23.47 18.99 17.36
C ASP A 227 24.10 20.33 17.79
N GLN A 228 25.10 20.30 18.68
CA GLN A 228 25.83 21.49 19.13
C GLN A 228 27.29 21.49 18.68
N ALA A 229 27.82 22.71 18.56
CA ALA A 229 29.22 22.95 18.21
C ALA A 229 30.15 22.50 19.33
N CYS A 230 31.30 21.95 18.94
CA CYS A 230 32.41 21.70 19.83
C CYS A 230 33.08 23.02 20.20
N ILE A 231 33.50 23.16 21.45
CA ILE A 231 34.19 24.38 21.91
C ILE A 231 35.67 24.25 21.59
N ILE A 232 36.18 25.11 20.70
CA ILE A 232 37.59 25.11 20.33
C ILE A 232 38.42 25.67 21.49
N CYS A 233 39.38 24.90 22.00
CA CYS A 233 40.10 25.25 23.22
C CYS A 233 40.93 26.53 23.10
N SER A 234 41.36 26.89 21.89
CA SER A 234 42.10 28.14 21.64
C SER A 234 41.28 29.41 21.88
N THR A 235 39.97 29.31 22.05
CA THR A 235 39.10 30.44 22.43
C THR A 235 39.34 30.92 23.86
N PHE A 236 39.81 30.04 24.75
CA PHE A 236 40.17 30.39 26.13
C PHE A 236 41.61 30.89 26.22
N SER A 237 42.55 30.14 25.63
CA SER A 237 43.96 30.52 25.57
C SER A 237 44.57 30.00 24.29
N THR A 238 45.36 30.85 23.61
CA THR A 238 46.17 30.41 22.48
C THR A 238 47.09 29.26 22.93
N GLY A 239 47.13 28.17 22.17
CA GLY A 239 47.93 26.98 22.47
C GLY A 239 47.34 26.03 23.53
N CYS A 240 46.07 26.19 23.89
CA CYS A 240 45.35 25.20 24.70
C CYS A 240 45.13 23.88 23.93
N ALA A 241 45.48 22.74 24.54
CA ALA A 241 45.34 21.39 23.99
C ALA A 241 44.04 20.68 24.41
N THR A 242 43.65 20.79 25.68
CA THR A 242 42.35 20.28 26.16
C THR A 242 41.68 21.33 27.01
N CYS A 243 40.35 21.37 26.99
CA CYS A 243 39.55 22.35 27.71
C CYS A 243 38.29 21.70 28.27
N SER A 244 37.66 22.36 29.23
CA SER A 244 36.28 22.11 29.66
C SER A 244 35.33 23.01 28.88
N ALA A 245 34.06 23.06 29.30
CA ALA A 245 33.10 24.01 28.76
C ALA A 245 33.46 25.48 29.02
N THR A 246 34.36 25.79 29.98
CA THR A 246 34.61 27.16 30.42
C THR A 246 36.08 27.54 30.57
N GLU A 247 37.02 26.59 30.51
CA GLU A 247 38.43 26.88 30.76
C GLU A 247 39.39 25.94 30.03
N CYS A 248 40.64 26.38 29.89
CA CYS A 248 41.74 25.56 29.38
C CYS A 248 42.27 24.62 30.48
N LEU A 249 42.51 23.35 30.15
CA LEU A 249 42.95 22.30 31.08
C LEU A 249 44.37 21.80 30.80
N THR A 250 44.74 21.62 29.52
CA THR A 250 46.11 21.27 29.11
C THR A 250 46.62 22.16 27.97
N CYS A 251 47.94 22.26 27.76
CA CYS A 251 48.58 23.10 26.74
C CYS A 251 49.28 22.22 25.71
N ILE A 252 49.38 22.71 24.48
CA ILE A 252 50.13 22.05 23.41
C ILE A 252 51.62 22.16 23.75
N ALA A 253 52.35 21.05 23.73
CA ALA A 253 53.79 21.07 23.94
C ALA A 253 54.47 21.98 22.88
N PRO A 254 55.44 22.82 23.26
CA PRO A 254 56.18 22.85 24.54
C PRO A 254 55.66 23.87 25.58
N GLN A 255 54.43 24.36 25.47
CA GLN A 255 53.92 25.40 26.38
C GLN A 255 53.62 24.87 27.79
N TYR A 256 53.63 25.76 28.78
CA TYR A 256 53.34 25.44 30.19
C TYR A 256 52.14 26.24 30.76
N PHE A 257 51.50 25.70 31.81
CA PHE A 257 50.41 26.38 32.53
C PHE A 257 50.93 27.41 33.50
N GLN A 258 50.29 28.58 33.51
CA GLN A 258 50.36 29.52 34.62
C GLN A 258 48.96 29.69 35.25
N LEU A 259 48.89 29.54 36.58
CA LEU A 259 47.67 29.73 37.36
C LEU A 259 47.44 31.24 37.60
N ASN A 260 46.19 31.70 37.50
CA ASN A 260 45.84 33.05 37.96
C ASN A 260 45.78 33.16 39.48
N GLN A 261 45.51 34.37 39.98
CA GLN A 261 45.43 34.68 41.41
C GLN A 261 44.35 33.88 42.16
N ASN A 262 43.35 33.35 41.46
CA ASN A 262 42.30 32.49 42.00
C ASN A 262 42.63 30.99 41.91
N LYS A 263 43.86 30.63 41.51
CA LYS A 263 44.29 29.25 41.20
C LYS A 263 43.45 28.58 40.10
N GLN A 264 42.90 29.37 39.19
CA GLN A 264 42.21 28.90 37.99
C GLN A 264 43.19 28.96 36.80
N CYS A 265 43.04 28.05 35.84
CA CYS A 265 43.95 27.91 34.70
C CYS A 265 43.73 29.02 33.68
N ASP A 266 44.68 29.96 33.55
CA ASP A 266 44.41 31.24 32.87
C ASP A 266 45.04 31.36 31.48
N SER A 267 46.27 30.86 31.29
CA SER A 267 46.96 31.00 29.99
C SER A 267 48.07 29.98 29.76
N CYS A 268 48.18 29.50 28.52
CA CYS A 268 49.32 28.75 28.00
C CYS A 268 50.38 29.70 27.46
N LEU A 269 51.61 29.56 27.96
CA LEU A 269 52.73 30.45 27.62
C LEU A 269 53.88 29.69 26.98
N ASN A 270 54.60 30.38 26.08
CA ASN A 270 55.82 29.87 25.50
C ASN A 270 56.94 29.84 26.54
N ILE A 271 57.80 28.81 26.45
CA ILE A 271 59.09 28.80 27.15
C ILE A 271 59.98 29.84 26.47
N THR A 272 60.29 30.92 27.17
CA THR A 272 61.28 31.94 26.76
C THR A 272 62.69 31.51 27.15
#